data_AF-A0A4R5L134-F1
#
_entry.id   AF-A0A4R5L134-F1
#
_cell.length_a   1.000
_cell.length_b   1.000
_cell.length_c   1.000
_cell.angle_alpha   90.00
_cell.angle_beta   90.00
_cell.angle_gamma   90.00
#
_symmetry.space_group_name_H-M   'P 1'
#
loop_
_entity.id
_entity.type
_entity.pdbx_description
1 polymer ?
#
loop_
_entity_poly.entity_id
_entity_poly.type
_entity_poly.pdbx_seq_one_letter_code
_entity_poly.pdbx_strand_id
1 'polypeptide(L)'
;MYMDDRIKALAAQKRLIETKQAQLAEKAVALEAKLAEAFGEAGVYASSASVILEEWADGHTYGWLSYAFGRLRVGHRTSDDDLADAHAGTPEDERTNAFQPLANCSSNWLVRLLDETIIGSLLDNIAAGLDQQELRLDGSLSALRNVLSAESAKLDAQLAESLESMKSDTLKTRSGELLDAIHLHTGDGLTRSSSFLESVCAEVLRERGVALPKDKSISPLVDACIDCLEWPDRNALEDAKRFFAGVKSICGGIGALRTHFGTAHGASSHRPPLDASYAMFAKNASLAVAIFLINCHTGRSEAPLDGGAEESLSSVKQLISPSERA
;
A
#
# COMPACT_ATOMS: atom_id res chain seq x y z
N MET A 1 -70.38 -42.74 -12.52
CA MET A 1 -69.28 -43.10 -11.60
C MET A 1 -67.91 -42.57 -12.04
N TYR A 2 -67.64 -42.35 -13.34
CA TYR A 2 -66.30 -41.97 -13.84
C TYR A 2 -65.92 -40.47 -13.72
N MET A 3 -66.90 -39.56 -13.65
CA MET A 3 -66.67 -38.11 -13.64
C MET A 3 -66.26 -37.59 -12.24
N ASP A 4 -66.97 -38.01 -11.19
CA ASP A 4 -66.71 -37.58 -9.81
C ASP A 4 -65.32 -38.01 -9.32
N ASP A 5 -64.88 -39.21 -9.69
CA ASP A 5 -63.55 -39.70 -9.32
C ASP A 5 -62.44 -38.93 -10.05
N ARG A 6 -62.66 -38.51 -11.30
CA ARG A 6 -61.76 -37.60 -12.03
C ARG A 6 -61.67 -36.22 -11.37
N ILE A 7 -62.79 -35.67 -10.93
CA ILE A 7 -62.83 -34.38 -10.24
C ILE A 7 -62.08 -34.47 -8.90
N LYS A 8 -62.27 -35.55 -8.13
CA LYS A 8 -61.53 -35.78 -6.88
C LYS A 8 -60.02 -35.89 -7.10
N ALA A 9 -59.59 -36.60 -8.15
CA ALA A 9 -58.18 -36.72 -8.49
C ALA A 9 -57.56 -35.35 -8.84
N LEU A 10 -58.25 -34.55 -9.66
CA LEU A 10 -57.80 -33.18 -9.99
C LEU A 10 -57.75 -32.27 -8.75
N ALA A 11 -58.74 -32.38 -7.86
CA ALA A 11 -58.74 -31.64 -6.60
C ALA A 11 -57.56 -32.03 -5.68
N ALA A 12 -57.21 -33.32 -5.62
CA ALA A 12 -56.04 -33.79 -4.88
C ALA A 12 -54.74 -33.27 -5.50
N GLN A 13 -54.63 -33.26 -6.83
CA GLN A 13 -53.49 -32.69 -7.55
C GLN A 13 -53.34 -31.18 -7.28
N LYS A 14 -54.44 -30.42 -7.28
CA LYS A 14 -54.44 -29.00 -6.93
C LYS A 14 -53.92 -28.76 -5.51
N ARG A 15 -54.39 -29.52 -4.53
CA ARG A 15 -53.90 -29.44 -3.14
C ARG A 15 -52.42 -29.74 -3.03
N LEU A 16 -51.92 -30.73 -3.78
CA LEU A 16 -50.49 -31.04 -3.80
C LEU A 16 -49.66 -29.88 -4.39
N ILE A 17 -50.15 -29.24 -5.44
CA ILE A 17 -49.50 -28.06 -6.03
C ILE A 17 -49.46 -26.91 -5.01
N GLU A 18 -50.57 -26.63 -4.32
CA GLU A 18 -50.64 -25.60 -3.27
C GLU A 18 -49.62 -25.86 -2.15
N THR A 19 -49.48 -27.11 -1.68
CA THR A 19 -48.47 -27.48 -0.68
C THR A 19 -47.04 -27.23 -1.19
N LYS A 20 -46.74 -27.60 -2.43
CA LYS A 20 -45.40 -27.37 -3.02
C LYS A 20 -45.09 -25.89 -3.18
N GLN A 21 -46.09 -25.08 -3.54
CA GLN A 21 -45.93 -23.63 -3.64
C GLN A 21 -45.63 -23.00 -2.28
N ALA A 22 -46.31 -23.43 -1.21
CA ALA A 22 -46.01 -22.97 0.14
C ALA A 22 -44.58 -23.34 0.57
N GLN A 23 -44.13 -24.57 0.28
CA GLN A 23 -42.76 -25.00 0.55
C GLN A 23 -41.72 -24.18 -0.23
N LEU A 24 -42.02 -23.78 -1.47
CA LEU A 24 -41.14 -22.93 -2.25
C LEU A 24 -41.01 -21.54 -1.63
N ALA A 25 -42.13 -20.94 -1.20
CA ALA A 25 -42.11 -19.64 -0.53
C ALA A 25 -41.31 -19.66 0.78
N GLU A 26 -41.44 -20.72 1.58
CA GLU A 26 -40.61 -20.90 2.79
C GLU A 26 -39.12 -20.99 2.45
N LYS A 27 -38.76 -21.75 1.41
CA LYS A 27 -37.37 -21.85 0.94
C LYS A 27 -36.83 -20.53 0.39
N ALA A 28 -37.68 -19.70 -0.22
CA ALA A 28 -37.33 -18.37 -0.70
C ALA A 28 -36.86 -17.47 0.44
N VAL A 29 -37.62 -17.45 1.55
CA VAL A 29 -37.27 -16.69 2.75
C VAL A 29 -36.00 -17.25 3.40
N ALA A 30 -35.84 -18.58 3.43
CA ALA A 30 -34.63 -19.20 3.93
C ALA A 30 -33.39 -18.86 3.08
N LEU A 31 -33.54 -18.69 1.75
CA LEU A 31 -32.47 -18.24 0.87
C LEU A 31 -32.06 -16.80 1.18
N GLU A 32 -33.03 -15.88 1.35
CA GLU A 32 -32.74 -14.50 1.77
C GLU A 32 -31.94 -14.49 3.08
N ALA A 33 -32.37 -15.25 4.08
CA ALA A 33 -31.71 -15.32 5.38
C ALA A 33 -30.25 -15.81 5.25
N LYS A 34 -30.00 -16.83 4.43
CA LYS A 34 -28.64 -17.34 4.19
C LYS A 34 -27.74 -16.32 3.51
N LEU A 35 -28.26 -15.59 2.52
CA LEU A 35 -27.50 -14.54 1.85
C LEU A 35 -27.19 -13.39 2.82
N ALA A 36 -28.18 -12.98 3.63
CA ALA A 36 -28.01 -11.95 4.65
C ALA A 36 -26.98 -12.35 5.72
N GLU A 37 -26.98 -13.61 6.16
CA GLU A 37 -25.98 -14.14 7.10
C GLU A 37 -24.57 -14.15 6.49
N ALA A 38 -24.44 -14.54 5.21
CA ALA A 38 -23.15 -14.65 4.54
C ALA A 38 -22.52 -13.28 4.20
N PHE A 39 -23.32 -12.32 3.73
CA PHE A 39 -22.82 -11.06 3.18
C PHE A 39 -23.11 -9.82 4.03
N GLY A 40 -24.00 -9.92 5.02
CA GLY A 40 -24.37 -8.81 5.90
C GLY A 40 -25.09 -7.65 5.18
N GLU A 41 -25.19 -6.51 5.86
CA GLU A 41 -25.95 -5.33 5.41
C GLU A 41 -25.18 -4.41 4.45
N ALA A 42 -23.86 -4.54 4.34
CA ALA A 42 -23.03 -3.56 3.65
C ALA A 42 -22.06 -4.19 2.63
N GLY A 43 -22.03 -3.64 1.42
CA GLY A 43 -20.92 -3.82 0.47
C GLY A 43 -21.17 -4.80 -0.67
N VAL A 44 -22.28 -5.54 -0.69
CA VAL A 44 -22.62 -6.46 -1.78
C VAL A 44 -23.94 -6.04 -2.43
N TYR A 45 -23.87 -5.77 -3.73
CA TYR A 45 -25.01 -5.43 -4.57
C TYR A 45 -24.92 -6.23 -5.85
N ALA A 46 -25.98 -6.96 -6.17
CA ALA A 46 -26.05 -7.73 -7.40
C ALA A 46 -27.51 -7.93 -7.82
N SER A 47 -27.70 -8.13 -9.12
CA SER A 47 -28.98 -8.53 -9.69
C SER A 47 -28.78 -9.78 -10.54
N SER A 48 -29.77 -10.66 -10.59
CA SER A 48 -29.78 -11.82 -11.49
C SER A 48 -30.07 -11.39 -12.93
N ALA A 49 -29.99 -12.34 -13.86
CA ALA A 49 -30.64 -12.21 -15.16
C ALA A 49 -32.16 -11.99 -14.98
N SER A 50 -32.76 -11.29 -15.94
CA SER A 50 -34.20 -11.07 -16.01
C SER A 50 -34.92 -12.26 -16.65
N VAL A 51 -36.11 -12.58 -16.17
CA VAL A 51 -36.99 -13.61 -16.71
C VAL A 51 -38.42 -13.08 -16.87
N ILE A 52 -39.14 -13.58 -17.87
CA ILE A 52 -40.58 -13.31 -18.03
C ILE A 52 -41.33 -14.01 -16.90
N LEU A 53 -42.05 -13.23 -16.09
CA LEU A 53 -42.82 -13.70 -14.94
C LEU A 53 -44.24 -14.07 -15.35
N GLU A 54 -44.89 -13.19 -16.12
CA GLU A 54 -46.26 -13.35 -16.59
C GLU A 54 -46.41 -12.75 -17.99
N GLU A 55 -47.26 -13.35 -18.81
CA GLU A 55 -47.53 -12.94 -20.18
C GLU A 55 -49.05 -12.92 -20.42
N TRP A 56 -49.51 -11.90 -21.13
CA TRP A 56 -50.89 -11.75 -21.57
C TRP A 56 -50.92 -11.31 -23.04
N ALA A 57 -52.11 -11.07 -23.60
CA ALA A 57 -52.31 -11.00 -25.06
C ALA A 57 -51.43 -9.97 -25.79
N ASP A 58 -51.12 -8.84 -25.15
CA ASP A 58 -50.41 -7.70 -25.73
C ASP A 58 -49.26 -7.20 -24.85
N GLY A 59 -48.90 -7.93 -23.79
CA GLY A 59 -47.86 -7.49 -22.87
C GLY A 59 -47.32 -8.58 -21.95
N HIS A 60 -46.29 -8.24 -21.21
CA HIS A 60 -45.65 -9.14 -20.26
C HIS A 60 -45.07 -8.37 -19.06
N THR A 61 -44.92 -9.08 -17.95
CA THR A 61 -44.13 -8.65 -16.81
C THR A 61 -42.85 -9.46 -16.78
N TYR A 62 -41.71 -8.80 -16.67
CA TYR A 62 -40.43 -9.44 -16.42
C TYR A 62 -39.87 -8.99 -15.07
N GLY A 63 -39.00 -9.80 -14.50
CA GLY A 63 -38.36 -9.48 -13.24
C GLY A 63 -37.07 -10.23 -13.01
N TRP A 64 -36.38 -9.84 -11.96
CA TRP A 64 -35.07 -10.35 -11.56
C TRP A 64 -34.96 -10.38 -10.04
N LEU A 65 -34.06 -11.20 -9.53
CA LEU A 65 -33.65 -11.16 -8.13
C LEU A 65 -32.66 -10.02 -7.95
N SER A 66 -32.84 -9.21 -6.92
CA SER A 66 -31.93 -8.13 -6.54
C SER A 66 -31.52 -8.32 -5.08
N TYR A 67 -30.22 -8.47 -4.86
CA TYR A 67 -29.64 -8.52 -3.52
C TYR A 67 -28.95 -7.19 -3.21
N ALA A 68 -29.46 -6.49 -2.20
CA ALA A 68 -28.94 -5.20 -1.77
C ALA A 68 -29.27 -4.96 -0.29
N PHE A 69 -28.35 -4.33 0.43
CA PHE A 69 -28.55 -3.95 1.84
C PHE A 69 -28.99 -5.13 2.74
N GLY A 70 -28.40 -6.31 2.54
CA GLY A 70 -28.75 -7.51 3.29
C GLY A 70 -30.14 -8.10 2.98
N ARG A 71 -30.78 -7.66 1.87
CA ARG A 71 -32.13 -8.08 1.49
C ARG A 71 -32.15 -8.63 0.07
N LEU A 72 -32.83 -9.76 -0.10
CA LEU A 72 -33.20 -10.28 -1.41
C LEU A 72 -34.61 -9.76 -1.75
N ARG A 73 -34.75 -9.10 -2.90
CA ARG A 73 -36.01 -8.56 -3.41
C ARG A 73 -36.22 -8.97 -4.85
N VAL A 74 -37.47 -8.90 -5.30
CA VAL A 74 -37.81 -9.06 -6.72
C VAL A 74 -37.97 -7.67 -7.32
N GLY A 75 -37.09 -7.33 -8.24
CA GLY A 75 -37.27 -6.21 -9.15
C GLY A 75 -38.16 -6.63 -10.32
N HIS A 76 -39.11 -5.81 -10.73
CA HIS A 76 -39.96 -6.11 -11.88
C HIS A 76 -40.39 -4.86 -12.63
N ARG A 77 -40.76 -5.06 -13.89
CA ARG A 77 -41.31 -4.07 -14.81
C ARG A 77 -42.28 -4.73 -15.78
N THR A 78 -43.14 -3.93 -16.37
CA THR A 78 -44.05 -4.37 -17.44
C THR A 78 -43.61 -3.82 -18.79
N SER A 79 -44.03 -4.49 -19.87
CA SER A 79 -43.86 -3.97 -21.22
C SER A 79 -44.53 -2.60 -21.42
N ASP A 80 -45.59 -2.31 -20.66
CA ASP A 80 -46.28 -1.02 -20.71
C ASP A 80 -45.44 0.09 -20.06
N ASP A 81 -44.74 -0.21 -18.97
CA ASP A 81 -43.77 0.72 -18.35
C ASP A 81 -42.66 1.06 -19.34
N ASP A 82 -42.14 0.05 -20.05
CA ASP A 82 -41.09 0.23 -21.06
C ASP A 82 -41.57 1.05 -22.26
N LEU A 83 -42.81 0.81 -22.71
CA LEU A 83 -43.43 1.60 -23.78
C LEU A 83 -43.68 3.04 -23.33
N ALA A 84 -44.12 3.26 -22.10
CA ALA A 84 -44.34 4.59 -21.55
C ALA A 84 -43.02 5.38 -21.47
N ASP A 85 -41.95 4.77 -20.95
CA ASP A 85 -40.63 5.37 -20.89
C ASP A 85 -40.06 5.66 -22.29
N ALA A 86 -40.27 4.74 -23.25
CA ALA A 86 -39.84 4.93 -24.63
C ALA A 86 -40.57 6.12 -25.30
N HIS A 87 -41.88 6.27 -25.06
CA HIS A 87 -42.65 7.41 -25.55
C HIS A 87 -42.26 8.73 -24.88
N ALA A 88 -41.93 8.69 -23.58
CA ALA A 88 -41.46 9.86 -22.84
C ALA A 88 -40.01 10.24 -23.17
N GLY A 89 -39.25 9.33 -23.80
CA GLY A 89 -37.81 9.52 -24.05
C GLY A 89 -36.95 9.40 -22.79
N THR A 90 -37.42 8.66 -21.77
CA THR A 90 -36.74 8.50 -20.49
C THR A 90 -35.42 7.72 -20.67
N PRO A 91 -34.26 8.31 -20.32
CA PRO A 91 -32.98 7.62 -20.26
C PRO A 91 -33.04 6.39 -19.34
N GLU A 92 -32.29 5.34 -19.66
CA GLU A 92 -32.36 4.05 -18.94
C GLU A 92 -32.04 4.19 -17.44
N ASP A 93 -31.13 5.07 -17.08
CA ASP A 93 -30.70 5.37 -15.71
C ASP A 93 -31.75 6.16 -14.90
N GLU A 94 -32.68 6.83 -15.58
CA GLU A 94 -33.79 7.55 -14.95
C GLU A 94 -35.06 6.70 -14.82
N ARG A 95 -35.09 5.50 -15.41
CA ARG A 95 -36.27 4.65 -15.36
C ARG A 95 -36.47 4.05 -13.98
N THR A 96 -37.72 4.04 -13.51
CA THR A 96 -38.05 3.52 -12.20
C THR A 96 -38.32 2.02 -12.25
N ASN A 97 -37.78 1.28 -11.29
CA ASN A 97 -38.02 -0.15 -11.14
C ASN A 97 -38.87 -0.40 -9.88
N ALA A 98 -39.88 -1.26 -10.00
CA ALA A 98 -40.67 -1.68 -8.86
C ALA A 98 -39.96 -2.82 -8.12
N PHE A 99 -39.99 -2.78 -6.78
CA PHE A 99 -39.38 -3.80 -5.94
C PHE A 99 -40.36 -4.31 -4.89
N GLN A 100 -40.37 -5.63 -4.69
CA GLN A 100 -41.14 -6.24 -3.61
C GLN A 100 -40.39 -7.38 -2.90
N PRO A 101 -40.68 -7.65 -1.62
CA PRO A 101 -40.14 -8.80 -0.91
C PRO A 101 -40.59 -10.12 -1.56
N LEU A 102 -39.78 -11.17 -1.47
CA LEU A 102 -40.12 -12.50 -2.00
C LEU A 102 -41.39 -13.06 -1.35
N ALA A 103 -41.64 -12.73 -0.08
CA ALA A 103 -42.84 -13.13 0.65
C ALA A 103 -44.14 -12.54 0.06
N ASN A 104 -44.06 -11.44 -0.70
CA ASN A 104 -45.21 -10.79 -1.32
C ASN A 104 -45.41 -11.22 -2.78
N CYS A 105 -44.50 -12.01 -3.35
CA CYS A 105 -44.59 -12.46 -4.73
C CYS A 105 -45.59 -13.61 -4.91
N SER A 106 -46.21 -13.68 -6.08
CA SER A 106 -47.06 -14.81 -6.43
C SER A 106 -46.26 -16.11 -6.56
N SER A 107 -46.90 -17.25 -6.33
CA SER A 107 -46.24 -18.56 -6.50
C SER A 107 -45.70 -18.77 -7.92
N ASN A 108 -46.33 -18.17 -8.94
CA ASN A 108 -45.87 -18.25 -10.33
C ASN A 108 -44.53 -17.53 -10.50
N TRP A 109 -44.42 -16.31 -9.95
CA TRP A 109 -43.17 -15.55 -10.00
C TRP A 109 -42.03 -16.30 -9.30
N LEU A 110 -42.30 -16.84 -8.11
CA LEU A 110 -41.29 -17.59 -7.36
C LEU A 110 -40.79 -18.82 -8.11
N VAL A 111 -41.67 -19.55 -8.82
CA VAL A 111 -41.27 -20.71 -9.64
C VAL A 111 -40.34 -20.31 -10.78
N ARG A 112 -40.51 -19.10 -11.36
CA ARG A 112 -39.64 -18.59 -12.44
C ARG A 112 -38.31 -18.04 -11.92
N LEU A 113 -38.35 -17.30 -10.82
CA LEU A 113 -37.20 -16.59 -10.26
C LEU A 113 -36.27 -17.48 -9.45
N LEU A 114 -36.80 -18.53 -8.82
CA LEU A 114 -36.02 -19.48 -8.03
C LEU A 114 -35.58 -20.69 -8.85
N ASP A 115 -35.45 -20.52 -10.16
CA ASP A 115 -34.81 -21.47 -11.05
C ASP A 115 -33.28 -21.46 -10.86
N GLU A 116 -32.64 -22.60 -11.11
CA GLU A 116 -31.18 -22.77 -10.96
C GLU A 116 -30.40 -21.76 -11.80
N THR A 117 -30.87 -21.44 -13.00
CA THR A 117 -30.20 -20.49 -13.90
C THR A 117 -30.22 -19.06 -13.35
N ILE A 118 -31.37 -18.65 -12.80
CA ILE A 118 -31.56 -17.29 -12.26
C ILE A 118 -30.78 -17.14 -10.95
N ILE A 119 -30.89 -18.11 -10.05
CA ILE A 119 -30.11 -18.10 -8.79
C ILE A 119 -28.61 -18.15 -9.10
N GLY A 120 -28.18 -19.00 -10.03
CA GLY A 120 -26.78 -19.09 -10.48
C GLY A 120 -26.27 -17.74 -10.97
N SER A 121 -27.02 -17.07 -11.87
CA SER A 121 -26.63 -15.76 -12.38
C SER A 121 -26.51 -14.69 -11.29
N LEU A 122 -27.34 -14.74 -10.24
CA LEU A 122 -27.21 -13.83 -9.10
C LEU A 122 -25.89 -14.06 -8.36
N LEU A 123 -25.57 -15.33 -8.06
CA LEU A 123 -24.36 -15.69 -7.34
C LEU A 123 -23.10 -15.35 -8.14
N ASP A 124 -23.11 -15.61 -9.46
CA ASP A 124 -22.02 -15.24 -10.36
C ASP A 124 -21.79 -13.73 -10.38
N ASN A 125 -22.87 -12.93 -10.42
CA ASN A 125 -22.78 -11.48 -10.37
C ASN A 125 -22.29 -10.95 -9.00
N ILE A 126 -22.66 -11.62 -7.90
CA ILE A 126 -22.10 -11.32 -6.56
C ILE A 126 -20.59 -11.59 -6.56
N ALA A 127 -20.16 -12.76 -7.05
CA ALA A 127 -18.76 -13.15 -7.11
C ALA A 127 -17.94 -12.14 -7.93
N ALA A 128 -18.40 -11.80 -9.14
CA ALA A 128 -17.74 -10.82 -10.00
C ALA A 128 -17.64 -9.43 -9.33
N GLY A 129 -18.66 -9.02 -8.58
CA GLY A 129 -18.65 -7.76 -7.83
C GLY A 129 -17.60 -7.74 -6.72
N LEU A 130 -17.46 -8.85 -5.98
CA LEU A 130 -16.45 -9.02 -4.94
C LEU A 130 -15.03 -9.05 -5.53
N ASP A 131 -14.81 -9.80 -6.60
CA ASP A 131 -13.52 -9.88 -7.30
C ASP A 131 -13.06 -8.49 -7.77
N GLN A 132 -13.97 -7.69 -8.33
CA GLN A 132 -13.66 -6.32 -8.74
C GLN A 132 -13.33 -5.41 -7.55
N GLN A 133 -13.99 -5.60 -6.41
CA GLN A 133 -13.71 -4.83 -5.21
C GLN A 133 -12.32 -5.15 -4.65
N GLU A 134 -11.96 -6.44 -4.60
CA GLU A 134 -10.63 -6.89 -4.20
C GLU A 134 -9.55 -6.29 -5.12
N LEU A 135 -9.73 -6.40 -6.44
CA LEU A 135 -8.79 -5.83 -7.42
C LEU A 135 -8.59 -4.32 -7.25
N ARG A 136 -9.66 -3.57 -6.96
CA ARG A 136 -9.58 -2.12 -6.69
C ARG A 136 -8.81 -1.82 -5.41
N LEU A 137 -9.02 -2.63 -4.36
CA LEU A 137 -8.30 -2.48 -3.09
C LEU A 137 -6.82 -2.79 -3.27
N ASP A 138 -6.48 -3.86 -3.97
CA ASP A 138 -5.10 -4.21 -4.28
C ASP A 138 -4.37 -3.12 -5.06
N GLY A 139 -5.02 -2.58 -6.09
CA GLY A 139 -4.51 -1.44 -6.85
C GLY A 139 -4.25 -0.22 -5.95
N SER A 140 -5.19 0.09 -5.06
CA SER A 140 -5.09 1.22 -4.13
C SER A 140 -3.98 1.02 -3.10
N LEU A 141 -3.87 -0.17 -2.51
CA LEU A 141 -2.80 -0.53 -1.57
C LEU A 141 -1.43 -0.49 -2.23
N SER A 142 -1.33 -0.97 -3.48
CA SER A 142 -0.10 -0.91 -4.26
C SER A 142 0.32 0.54 -4.56
N ALA A 143 -0.64 1.39 -4.98
CA ALA A 143 -0.39 2.81 -5.21
C ALA A 143 0.07 3.53 -3.93
N LEU A 144 -0.59 3.28 -2.80
CA LEU A 144 -0.18 3.83 -1.50
C LEU A 144 1.23 3.38 -1.12
N ARG A 145 1.54 2.10 -1.29
CA ARG A 145 2.88 1.56 -1.02
C ARG A 145 3.94 2.28 -1.86
N ASN A 146 3.68 2.50 -3.15
CA ASN A 146 4.60 3.18 -4.06
C ASN A 146 4.82 4.64 -3.68
N VAL A 147 3.76 5.35 -3.30
CA VAL A 147 3.88 6.75 -2.83
C VAL A 147 4.68 6.81 -1.54
N LEU A 148 4.40 5.91 -0.59
CA LEU A 148 5.12 5.85 0.69
C LEU A 148 6.58 5.42 0.53
N SER A 149 6.90 4.57 -0.44
CA SER A 149 8.28 4.15 -0.72
C SER A 149 9.05 5.13 -1.60
N ALA A 150 8.40 6.09 -2.26
CA ALA A 150 9.06 7.07 -3.13
C ALA A 150 10.09 7.95 -2.38
N GLU A 151 9.80 8.35 -1.14
CA GLU A 151 10.77 9.09 -0.31
C GLU A 151 11.98 8.23 0.08
N SER A 152 11.76 6.93 0.28
CA SER A 152 12.86 5.98 0.51
C SER A 152 13.72 5.82 -0.75
N ALA A 153 13.11 5.75 -1.94
CA ALA A 153 13.83 5.70 -3.21
C ALA A 153 14.64 6.99 -3.48
N LYS A 154 14.11 8.14 -3.07
CA LYS A 154 14.83 9.42 -3.16
C LYS A 154 16.05 9.46 -2.23
N LEU A 155 15.95 8.89 -1.03
CA LEU A 155 17.10 8.70 -0.14
C LEU A 155 18.12 7.73 -0.73
N ASP A 156 17.67 6.63 -1.34
CA ASP A 156 18.55 5.66 -2.00
C ASP A 156 19.35 6.32 -3.15
N ALA A 157 18.68 7.15 -3.97
CA ALA A 157 19.32 7.91 -5.05
C ALA A 157 20.34 8.94 -4.54
N GLN A 158 20.03 9.66 -3.45
CA GLN A 158 20.97 10.60 -2.83
C GLN A 158 22.20 9.87 -2.27
N LEU A 159 22.03 8.68 -1.67
CA LEU A 159 23.18 7.90 -1.22
C LEU A 159 24.06 7.50 -2.40
N ALA A 160 23.48 7.06 -3.52
CA ALA A 160 24.26 6.70 -4.70
C ALA A 160 25.12 7.88 -5.18
N GLU A 161 24.56 9.10 -5.22
CA GLU A 161 25.29 10.33 -5.55
C GLU A 161 26.43 10.62 -4.55
N SER A 162 26.16 10.56 -3.25
CA SER A 162 27.20 10.74 -2.21
C SER A 162 28.32 9.68 -2.34
N LEU A 163 27.99 8.42 -2.62
CA LEU A 163 28.98 7.34 -2.77
C LEU A 163 29.86 7.53 -4.02
N GLU A 164 29.31 8.10 -5.11
CA GLU A 164 30.13 8.47 -6.28
C GLU A 164 31.18 9.52 -5.92
N SER A 165 30.84 10.50 -5.08
CA SER A 165 31.80 11.53 -4.64
C SER A 165 32.96 10.96 -3.81
N MET A 166 32.71 9.92 -3.02
CA MET A 166 33.72 9.25 -2.16
C MET A 166 34.52 8.16 -2.89
N LYS A 167 34.13 7.75 -4.11
CA LYS A 167 34.86 6.78 -4.97
C LYS A 167 35.21 5.43 -4.29
N SER A 168 34.36 4.94 -3.38
CA SER A 168 34.57 3.66 -2.67
C SER A 168 33.70 2.53 -3.22
N ASP A 169 34.30 1.61 -4.00
CA ASP A 169 33.61 0.43 -4.56
C ASP A 169 33.09 -0.55 -3.49
N THR A 170 33.77 -0.59 -2.34
CA THR A 170 33.36 -1.43 -1.20
C THR A 170 32.05 -0.93 -0.60
N LEU A 171 31.88 0.40 -0.48
CA LEU A 171 30.66 0.99 0.06
C LEU A 171 29.49 0.92 -0.93
N LYS A 172 29.76 1.01 -2.24
CA LYS A 172 28.74 0.76 -3.28
C LYS A 172 28.18 -0.65 -3.19
N THR A 173 29.05 -1.66 -3.11
CA THR A 173 28.63 -3.06 -2.95
C THR A 173 27.79 -3.26 -1.68
N ARG A 174 28.25 -2.76 -0.53
CA ARG A 174 27.53 -2.87 0.75
C ARG A 174 26.20 -2.12 0.77
N SER A 175 26.10 -1.01 0.04
CA SER A 175 24.86 -0.28 -0.14
C SER A 175 23.86 -1.11 -0.95
N GLY A 176 24.26 -1.72 -2.07
CA GLY A 176 23.39 -2.60 -2.86
C GLY A 176 22.84 -3.75 -2.03
N GLU A 177 23.72 -4.42 -1.28
CA GLU A 177 23.35 -5.49 -0.35
C GLU A 177 22.33 -5.05 0.72
N LEU A 178 22.46 -3.83 1.25
CA LEU A 178 21.51 -3.27 2.22
C LEU A 178 20.14 -3.03 1.58
N LEU A 179 20.10 -2.49 0.35
CA LEU A 179 18.86 -2.20 -0.36
C LEU A 179 18.08 -3.48 -0.69
N ASP A 180 18.78 -4.57 -1.05
CA ASP A 180 18.15 -5.85 -1.40
C ASP A 180 17.52 -6.59 -0.20
N ALA A 181 18.09 -6.45 0.99
CA ALA A 181 17.72 -7.29 2.15
C ALA A 181 16.38 -6.94 2.82
N ILE A 182 15.86 -5.74 2.58
CA ILE A 182 14.77 -5.17 3.39
C ILE A 182 13.40 -5.67 2.94
N HIS A 183 13.34 -6.22 1.74
CA HIS A 183 12.11 -6.81 1.19
C HIS A 183 11.87 -8.26 1.65
N LEU A 184 12.87 -8.95 2.21
CA LEU A 184 12.75 -10.38 2.54
C LEU A 184 12.79 -10.69 4.05
N HIS A 185 13.67 -10.04 4.84
CA HIS A 185 13.87 -10.41 6.25
C HIS A 185 14.25 -9.23 7.16
N THR A 186 13.38 -8.87 8.13
CA THR A 186 13.61 -7.77 9.10
C THR A 186 14.97 -7.88 9.79
N GLY A 187 15.36 -9.07 10.25
CA GLY A 187 16.64 -9.29 10.93
C GLY A 187 17.85 -9.07 10.03
N ASP A 188 17.75 -9.44 8.74
CA ASP A 188 18.85 -9.20 7.79
C ASP A 188 18.99 -7.71 7.47
N GLY A 189 17.86 -7.01 7.29
CA GLY A 189 17.83 -5.56 7.12
C GLY A 189 18.50 -4.82 8.29
N LEU A 190 18.27 -5.24 9.53
CA LEU A 190 18.93 -4.66 10.71
C LEU A 190 20.43 -4.94 10.73
N THR A 191 20.85 -6.18 10.44
CA THR A 191 22.28 -6.54 10.35
C THR A 191 22.99 -5.67 9.33
N ARG A 192 22.42 -5.55 8.13
CA ARG A 192 23.03 -4.79 7.04
C ARG A 192 23.02 -3.29 7.31
N SER A 193 21.96 -2.74 7.93
CA SER A 193 21.88 -1.32 8.29
C SER A 193 23.00 -0.91 9.25
N SER A 194 23.26 -1.72 10.27
CA SER A 194 24.36 -1.48 11.21
C SER A 194 25.73 -1.68 10.54
N SER A 195 25.89 -2.76 9.75
CA SER A 195 27.16 -3.08 9.10
C SER A 195 27.56 -2.05 8.05
N PHE A 196 26.58 -1.48 7.35
CA PHE A 196 26.78 -0.39 6.40
C PHE A 196 27.30 0.87 7.10
N LEU A 197 26.67 1.31 8.19
CA LEU A 197 27.14 2.46 8.98
C LEU A 197 28.54 2.26 9.55
N GLU A 198 28.85 1.07 10.06
CA GLU A 198 30.20 0.72 10.53
C GLU A 198 31.24 0.88 9.42
N SER A 199 30.88 0.48 8.19
CA SER A 199 31.75 0.59 7.02
C SER A 199 31.96 2.04 6.62
N VAL A 200 30.91 2.85 6.56
CA VAL A 200 30.98 4.27 6.23
C VAL A 200 31.86 5.00 7.24
N CYS A 201 31.64 4.81 8.54
CA CYS A 201 32.46 5.44 9.57
C CYS A 201 33.92 5.01 9.48
N ALA A 202 34.18 3.71 9.25
CA ALA A 202 35.54 3.21 9.11
C ALA A 202 36.26 3.76 7.87
N GLU A 203 35.54 3.97 6.76
CA GLU A 203 36.09 4.59 5.56
C GLU A 203 36.43 6.07 5.78
N VAL A 204 35.48 6.85 6.32
CA VAL A 204 35.70 8.28 6.62
C VAL A 204 36.88 8.47 7.57
N LEU A 205 36.99 7.64 8.62
CA LEU A 205 38.14 7.68 9.54
C LEU A 205 39.46 7.37 8.83
N ARG A 206 39.47 6.39 7.92
CA ARG A 206 40.65 5.99 7.16
C ARG A 206 41.10 7.09 6.20
N GLU A 207 40.17 7.66 5.43
CA GLU A 207 40.46 8.77 4.50
C GLU A 207 40.91 10.04 5.22
N ARG A 208 40.41 10.27 6.45
CA ARG A 208 40.87 11.37 7.32
C ARG A 208 42.16 11.06 8.09
N GLY A 209 42.74 9.86 7.95
CA GLY A 209 43.98 9.47 8.64
C GLY A 209 43.84 9.31 10.16
N VAL A 210 42.62 9.07 10.66
CA VAL A 210 42.33 8.88 12.09
C VAL A 210 42.39 7.39 12.43
N ALA A 211 43.06 7.04 13.53
CA ALA A 211 43.16 5.65 13.98
C ALA A 211 41.77 5.10 14.37
N LEU A 212 41.45 3.90 13.88
CA LEU A 212 40.20 3.23 14.24
C LEU A 212 40.16 2.92 15.74
N PRO A 213 39.00 3.06 16.42
CA PRO A 213 38.84 2.67 17.81
C PRO A 213 39.13 1.18 18.04
N LYS A 214 39.47 0.84 19.30
CA LYS A 214 39.73 -0.56 19.71
C LYS A 214 38.49 -1.44 19.58
N ASP A 215 37.33 -0.90 19.96
CA ASP A 215 36.02 -1.52 19.72
C ASP A 215 35.48 -0.98 18.39
N LYS A 216 35.19 -1.89 17.44
CA LYS A 216 34.68 -1.56 16.10
C LYS A 216 33.17 -1.73 15.99
N SER A 217 32.46 -1.76 17.11
CA SER A 217 31.01 -1.64 17.11
C SER A 217 30.59 -0.25 16.61
N ILE A 218 29.32 -0.13 16.20
CA ILE A 218 28.80 1.08 15.58
C ILE A 218 28.95 2.33 16.45
N SER A 219 28.72 2.25 17.77
CA SER A 219 28.75 3.44 18.64
C SER A 219 30.14 4.08 18.74
N PRO A 220 31.22 3.34 19.08
CA PRO A 220 32.57 3.89 19.08
C PRO A 220 33.04 4.41 17.72
N LEU A 221 32.64 3.77 16.62
CA LEU A 221 32.97 4.21 15.27
C LEU A 221 32.29 5.54 14.92
N VAL A 222 31.01 5.67 15.22
CA VAL A 222 30.23 6.90 14.99
C VAL A 222 30.76 8.04 15.86
N ASP A 223 31.13 7.75 17.12
CA ASP A 223 31.76 8.73 18.01
C ASP A 223 33.05 9.29 17.41
N ALA A 224 33.99 8.42 17.06
CA ALA A 224 35.27 8.84 16.47
C ALA A 224 35.06 9.56 15.13
N CYS A 225 34.11 9.10 14.31
CA CYS A 225 33.80 9.70 13.02
C CYS A 225 33.25 11.12 13.18
N ILE A 226 32.33 11.36 14.09
CA ILE A 226 31.78 12.70 14.35
C ILE A 226 32.86 13.62 14.91
N ASP A 227 33.68 13.13 15.84
CA ASP A 227 34.73 13.92 16.49
C ASP A 227 35.82 14.40 15.51
N CYS A 228 35.96 13.72 14.36
CA CYS A 228 36.90 14.11 13.30
C CYS A 228 36.31 15.01 12.20
N LEU A 229 35.01 15.34 12.26
CA LEU A 229 34.38 16.30 11.35
C LEU A 229 34.66 17.74 11.79
N GLU A 230 34.77 18.66 10.82
CA GLU A 230 34.98 20.08 11.10
C GLU A 230 33.65 20.79 11.37
N TRP A 231 33.66 21.76 12.28
CA TRP A 231 32.44 22.37 12.86
C TRP A 231 32.01 23.64 12.11
N PRO A 232 30.70 23.94 12.06
CA PRO A 232 30.23 25.28 11.70
C PRO A 232 30.66 26.32 12.75
N ASP A 233 30.50 27.60 12.40
CA ASP A 233 30.81 28.78 13.22
C ASP A 233 30.46 28.62 14.73
N ARG A 234 31.22 29.27 15.62
CA ARG A 234 31.12 29.14 17.10
C ARG A 234 29.71 29.36 17.63
N ASN A 235 28.91 30.13 16.91
CA ASN A 235 27.52 30.43 17.26
C ASN A 235 26.57 29.22 17.15
N ALA A 236 26.91 28.18 16.40
CA ALA A 236 26.09 26.98 16.18
C ALA A 236 26.60 25.73 16.95
N LEU A 237 27.65 25.87 17.75
CA LEU A 237 28.37 24.72 18.33
C LEU A 237 27.51 23.90 19.30
N GLU A 238 26.73 24.54 20.16
CA GLU A 238 25.88 23.84 21.15
C GLU A 238 24.71 23.09 20.47
N ASP A 239 24.09 23.70 19.46
CA ASP A 239 23.04 23.05 18.67
C ASP A 239 23.59 21.88 17.85
N ALA A 240 24.77 22.03 17.26
CA ALA A 240 25.47 20.96 16.55
C ALA A 240 25.75 19.77 17.48
N LYS A 241 26.29 20.01 18.68
CA LYS A 241 26.52 18.94 19.68
C LYS A 241 25.24 18.19 20.02
N ARG A 242 24.12 18.91 20.21
CA ARG A 242 22.82 18.29 20.51
C ARG A 242 22.31 17.44 19.36
N PHE A 243 22.44 17.93 18.12
CA PHE A 243 22.11 17.17 16.92
C PHE A 243 22.92 15.87 16.83
N PHE A 244 24.23 15.95 17.03
CA PHE A 244 25.12 14.78 17.00
C PHE A 244 24.87 13.79 18.13
N ALA A 245 24.49 14.25 19.32
CA ALA A 245 24.04 13.36 20.39
C ALA A 245 22.81 12.54 19.94
N GLY A 246 21.89 13.16 19.19
CA GLY A 246 20.76 12.48 18.55
C GLY A 246 21.20 11.44 17.52
N VAL A 247 22.12 11.79 16.62
CA VAL A 247 22.68 10.86 15.62
C VAL A 247 23.34 9.66 16.30
N LYS A 248 24.20 9.90 17.30
CA LYS A 248 24.85 8.85 18.11
C LYS A 248 23.83 7.92 18.76
N SER A 249 22.75 8.47 19.33
CA SER A 249 21.67 7.69 19.93
C SER A 249 20.95 6.81 18.91
N ILE A 250 20.67 7.31 17.71
CA ILE A 250 20.03 6.54 16.64
C ILE A 250 20.95 5.39 16.19
N CYS A 251 22.23 5.67 15.92
CA CYS A 251 23.19 4.65 15.52
C CYS A 251 23.38 3.57 16.61
N GLY A 252 23.45 3.98 17.88
CA GLY A 252 23.50 3.05 19.00
C GLY A 252 22.25 2.16 19.11
N GLY A 253 21.07 2.73 18.86
CA GLY A 253 19.80 1.99 18.79
C GLY A 253 19.80 0.95 17.67
N ILE A 254 20.27 1.30 16.48
CA ILE A 254 20.41 0.37 15.34
C ILE A 254 21.37 -0.78 15.69
N GLY A 255 22.50 -0.48 16.33
CA GLY A 255 23.44 -1.49 16.82
C GLY A 255 22.81 -2.46 17.81
N ALA A 256 22.04 -1.94 18.78
CA ALA A 256 21.33 -2.77 19.76
C ALA A 256 20.25 -3.64 19.10
N LEU A 257 19.52 -3.11 18.12
CA LEU A 257 18.55 -3.88 17.33
C LEU A 257 19.21 -5.01 16.56
N ARG A 258 20.38 -4.78 15.93
CA ARG A 258 21.17 -5.86 15.32
C ARG A 258 21.54 -6.93 16.35
N THR A 259 22.02 -6.53 17.53
CA THR A 259 22.45 -7.49 18.56
C THR A 259 21.29 -8.38 19.04
N HIS A 260 20.08 -7.83 19.13
CA HIS A 260 18.93 -8.54 19.66
C HIS A 260 18.07 -9.26 18.61
N PHE A 261 18.06 -8.78 17.37
CA PHE A 261 17.13 -9.23 16.32
C PHE A 261 17.80 -9.46 14.96
N GLY A 262 19.12 -9.28 14.86
CA GLY A 262 19.88 -9.49 13.63
C GLY A 262 20.22 -10.96 13.34
N THR A 263 20.70 -11.21 12.13
CA THR A 263 21.07 -12.53 11.60
C THR A 263 22.41 -13.10 12.14
N ALA A 264 23.26 -12.26 12.74
CA ALA A 264 24.64 -12.62 13.15
C ALA A 264 24.73 -13.44 14.45
N HIS A 265 23.66 -13.49 15.23
CA HIS A 265 23.54 -14.37 16.39
C HIS A 265 22.23 -15.13 16.22
N GLY A 266 22.33 -16.43 15.94
CA GLY A 266 21.20 -17.31 15.65
C GLY A 266 20.01 -16.93 16.51
N ALA A 267 18.94 -16.48 15.85
CA ALA A 267 17.76 -15.90 16.47
C ALA A 267 17.45 -16.61 17.77
N SER A 268 17.64 -15.91 18.91
CA SER A 268 17.21 -16.44 20.19
C SER A 268 15.72 -16.72 20.04
N SER A 269 15.40 -18.01 20.08
CA SER A 269 14.14 -18.70 19.92
C SER A 269 13.07 -18.32 20.97
N HIS A 270 13.07 -17.07 21.43
CA HIS A 270 12.31 -16.61 22.59
C HIS A 270 11.77 -15.17 22.50
N ARG A 271 11.97 -14.46 21.37
CA ARG A 271 11.36 -13.13 21.16
C ARG A 271 10.51 -13.12 19.89
N PRO A 272 9.31 -12.52 19.92
CA PRO A 272 8.50 -12.36 18.72
C PRO A 272 9.27 -11.54 17.67
N PRO A 273 9.10 -11.85 16.38
CA PRO A 273 9.76 -11.13 15.30
C PRO A 273 9.36 -9.65 15.32
N LEU A 274 10.33 -8.77 15.04
CA LEU A 274 10.06 -7.34 14.88
C LEU A 274 9.28 -7.07 13.59
N ASP A 275 8.39 -6.08 13.66
CA ASP A 275 7.67 -5.57 12.50
C ASP A 275 8.64 -5.04 11.43
N ALA A 276 8.30 -5.21 10.15
CA ALA A 276 9.15 -4.81 9.03
C ALA A 276 9.44 -3.29 9.01
N SER A 277 8.57 -2.47 9.62
CA SER A 277 8.78 -1.03 9.76
C SER A 277 10.06 -0.68 10.53
N TYR A 278 10.51 -1.55 11.46
CA TYR A 278 11.77 -1.33 12.18
C TYR A 278 12.98 -1.45 11.26
N ALA A 279 12.99 -2.43 10.35
CA ALA A 279 14.07 -2.58 9.37
C ALA A 279 14.05 -1.42 8.35
N MET A 280 12.86 -1.01 7.89
CA MET A 280 12.71 0.16 7.01
C MET A 280 13.21 1.45 7.65
N PHE A 281 12.87 1.70 8.93
CA PHE A 281 13.36 2.86 9.65
C PHE A 281 14.88 2.79 9.86
N ALA A 282 15.41 1.64 10.29
CA ALA A 282 16.84 1.45 10.46
C ALA A 282 17.61 1.71 9.16
N LYS A 283 17.09 1.26 8.00
CA LYS A 283 17.64 1.59 6.69
C LYS A 283 17.66 3.09 6.48
N ASN A 284 16.50 3.74 6.47
CA ASN A 284 16.40 5.15 6.12
C ASN A 284 17.24 6.02 7.04
N ALA A 285 17.29 5.70 8.35
CA ALA A 285 18.16 6.35 9.31
C ALA A 285 19.65 6.11 8.99
N SER A 286 20.05 4.88 8.70
CA SER A 286 21.42 4.56 8.27
C SER A 286 21.83 5.30 6.99
N LEU A 287 20.95 5.38 6.00
CA LEU A 287 21.21 6.10 4.76
C LEU A 287 21.35 7.60 5.01
N ALA A 288 20.44 8.20 5.77
CA ALA A 288 20.48 9.62 6.09
C ALA A 288 21.76 9.99 6.86
N VAL A 289 22.15 9.18 7.84
CA VAL A 289 23.41 9.37 8.58
C VAL A 289 24.61 9.19 7.64
N ALA A 290 24.62 8.15 6.79
CA ALA A 290 25.71 7.92 5.85
C ALA A 290 25.87 9.08 4.86
N ILE A 291 24.79 9.53 4.21
CA ILE A 291 24.77 10.70 3.31
C ILE A 291 25.35 11.92 4.02
N PHE A 292 24.88 12.19 5.24
CA PHE A 292 25.37 13.32 6.04
C PHE A 292 26.88 13.23 6.31
N LEU A 293 27.36 12.09 6.79
CA LEU A 293 28.77 11.87 7.12
C LEU A 293 29.67 11.97 5.89
N ILE A 294 29.24 11.38 4.77
CA ILE A 294 29.96 11.41 3.49
C ILE A 294 30.01 12.84 2.96
N ASN A 295 28.90 13.57 2.93
CA ASN A 295 28.87 14.95 2.43
C ASN A 295 29.72 15.90 3.30
N CYS A 296 29.71 15.72 4.62
CA CYS A 296 30.61 16.45 5.52
C CYS A 296 32.09 16.09 5.31
N HIS A 297 32.38 14.89 4.81
CA HIS A 297 33.72 14.48 4.44
C HIS A 297 34.16 15.05 3.09
N THR A 298 33.34 14.89 2.04
CA THR A 298 33.69 15.25 0.66
C THR A 298 33.57 16.74 0.36
N GLY A 299 32.70 17.47 1.08
CA GLY A 299 32.58 18.93 1.00
C GLY A 299 33.85 19.72 1.38
N ARG A 300 34.92 19.03 1.81
CA ARG A 300 36.25 19.60 2.06
C ARG A 300 37.16 19.65 0.81
N SER A 301 36.82 18.95 -0.27
CA SER A 301 37.75 18.77 -1.41
C SER A 301 38.01 20.02 -2.28
N GLU A 302 37.39 21.17 -1.99
CA GLU A 302 37.62 22.45 -2.68
C GLU A 302 38.23 23.55 -1.77
N ALA A 303 39.10 23.20 -0.83
CA ALA A 303 39.94 24.17 -0.14
C ALA A 303 41.41 24.02 -0.59
N PRO A 304 41.99 25.00 -1.33
CA PRO A 304 43.37 24.93 -1.77
C PRO A 304 44.35 24.95 -0.59
N LEU A 305 45.14 23.88 -0.46
CA LEU A 305 46.41 23.93 0.23
C LEU A 305 47.45 24.48 -0.74
N ASP A 306 47.63 25.80 -0.77
CA ASP A 306 48.91 26.38 -1.17
C ASP A 306 49.14 27.74 -0.48
N GLY A 307 49.67 27.67 0.74
CA GLY A 307 50.33 28.79 1.38
C GLY A 307 51.75 28.91 0.84
N GLY A 308 51.89 29.58 -0.31
CA GLY A 308 53.18 29.74 -0.96
C GLY A 308 53.15 30.71 -2.15
N ALA A 309 52.93 32.00 -1.90
CA ALA A 309 53.41 33.11 -2.75
C ALA A 309 53.00 34.48 -2.15
N GLU A 310 53.63 34.88 -1.03
CA GLU A 310 53.86 36.31 -0.80
C GLU A 310 55.16 36.69 -1.50
N GLU A 311 55.10 36.94 -2.81
CA GLU A 311 56.03 37.86 -3.46
C GLU A 311 55.48 38.30 -4.82
N SER A 312 55.70 39.58 -5.14
CA SER A 312 55.41 40.22 -6.43
C SER A 312 54.05 40.91 -6.61
N LEU A 313 53.74 41.85 -5.71
CA LEU A 313 52.97 43.04 -6.03
C LEU A 313 53.72 44.31 -5.58
N SER A 314 54.92 44.52 -6.14
CA SER A 314 55.59 45.84 -6.07
C SER A 314 56.23 46.30 -7.37
N SER A 315 56.05 45.57 -8.48
CA SER A 315 56.69 45.91 -9.77
C SER A 315 55.68 46.05 -10.91
N VAL A 316 54.55 46.73 -10.67
CA VAL A 316 53.76 47.38 -11.74
C VAL A 316 53.19 48.72 -11.23
N LYS A 317 54.09 49.62 -10.82
CA LYS A 317 53.90 51.07 -11.03
C LYS A 317 54.91 51.48 -12.09
N GLN A 318 54.56 51.23 -13.35
CA GLN A 318 55.26 51.83 -14.47
C GLN A 318 54.86 53.32 -14.57
N LEU A 319 55.87 54.16 -14.74
CA LEU A 319 55.87 55.26 -15.70
C LEU A 319 54.78 56.33 -15.53
N ILE A 320 55.06 57.30 -14.66
CA ILE A 320 54.89 58.72 -15.03
C ILE A 320 56.27 59.38 -14.84
N SER A 321 56.78 59.93 -15.94
CA SER A 321 58.12 60.46 -16.16
C SER A 321 58.39 61.83 -15.46
N PRO A 322 59.66 62.29 -15.40
CA PRO A 322 60.12 63.38 -14.54
C PRO A 322 60.17 64.74 -15.26
N SER A 323 59.95 65.83 -14.51
CA SER A 323 60.27 67.26 -14.75
C SER A 323 59.33 68.04 -13.82
N GLU A 324 59.66 69.00 -12.96
CA GLU A 324 60.65 70.07 -12.99
C GLU A 324 60.69 70.74 -11.61
N ARG A 325 61.78 71.48 -11.39
CA ARG A 325 62.11 72.35 -10.26
C ARG A 325 60.96 73.27 -9.77
N ALA A 326 60.75 73.33 -8.46
CA ALA A 326 60.78 74.53 -7.60
C ALA A 326 60.23 74.17 -6.20
#